data_AF-A0A352SMD2-F1
#
_entry.id   AF-A0A352SMD2-F1
#
_cell.length_a   1.000
_cell.length_b   1.000
_cell.length_c   1.000
_cell.angle_alpha   90.00
_cell.angle_beta   90.00
_cell.angle_gamma   90.00
#
_symmetry.space_group_name_H-M   'P 1'
#
loop_
_entity.id
_entity.type
_entity.pdbx_description
1 polymer ?
#
loop_
_entity_poly.entity_id
_entity_poly.type
_entity_poly.pdbx_seq_one_letter_code
_entity_poly.pdbx_strand_id
1 'polypeptide(L)'
;MKPSPFSTFGLSAGLFLSLSITACSTLAPSAQQTPSELDQLYPYTETITVDMLEGHLYELADDKYMGRETGTEGERMAAAYLISQYEAMGLPPVNTEMGYLQPFTLNANVINSRLFHVYPSTLGEEESHDMSRATHITKI
;
A
#
# COMPACT_ATOMS: atom_id res chain seq x y z
N MET A 1 33.18 49.04 27.61
CA MET A 1 32.16 49.59 26.70
C MET A 1 32.86 50.38 25.59
N LYS A 2 32.71 49.92 24.35
CA LYS A 2 33.10 50.57 23.08
C LYS A 2 31.88 51.35 22.57
N PRO A 3 32.05 52.54 21.97
CA PRO A 3 32.04 52.64 20.50
C PRO A 3 33.12 53.56 19.91
N SER A 4 33.37 53.35 18.61
CA SER A 4 34.35 53.92 17.67
C SER A 4 34.22 55.41 17.38
N PRO A 5 35.20 56.00 16.67
CA PRO A 5 34.85 56.55 15.34
C PRO A 5 35.89 56.35 14.21
N PHE A 6 35.33 56.08 13.02
CA PHE A 6 35.65 56.57 11.67
C PHE A 6 37.10 56.72 11.18
N SER A 7 37.41 56.03 10.08
CA SER A 7 38.44 56.41 9.13
C SER A 7 37.91 56.30 7.70
N THR A 8 38.36 57.24 6.88
CA THR A 8 37.87 57.70 5.59
C THR A 8 38.47 56.94 4.39
N PHE A 9 37.64 56.61 3.41
CA PHE A 9 38.01 56.43 1.99
C PHE A 9 36.81 56.97 1.20
N GLY A 10 36.88 57.95 0.31
CA GLY A 10 37.89 58.24 -0.69
C GLY A 10 37.10 58.48 -1.98
N LEU A 11 36.79 59.75 -2.27
CA LEU A 11 36.12 60.20 -3.49
C LEU A 11 36.94 59.81 -4.72
N SER A 12 36.35 59.09 -5.69
CA SER A 12 36.74 59.25 -7.09
C SER A 12 35.51 59.10 -7.98
N ALA A 13 35.06 60.24 -8.51
CA ALA A 13 34.10 60.30 -9.59
C ALA A 13 34.76 59.85 -10.90
N GLY A 14 34.06 59.04 -11.70
CA GLY A 14 34.60 58.54 -12.97
C GLY A 14 33.60 57.70 -13.75
N LEU A 15 32.67 58.39 -14.41
CA LEU A 15 31.91 57.99 -15.58
C LEU A 15 32.66 57.01 -16.51
N PHE A 16 32.20 55.76 -16.60
CA PHE A 16 32.38 54.92 -17.80
C PHE A 16 31.04 54.25 -18.16
N LEU A 17 30.32 54.98 -19.00
CA LEU A 17 29.27 54.50 -19.87
C LEU A 17 29.87 53.50 -20.88
N SER A 18 29.12 52.43 -21.12
CA SER A 18 29.15 51.54 -22.30
C SER A 18 29.79 50.15 -22.18
N LEU A 19 28.88 49.16 -22.31
CA LEU A 19 28.92 48.10 -23.33
C LEU A 19 29.94 46.96 -23.19
N SER A 20 29.45 45.81 -22.70
CA SER A 20 29.53 44.48 -23.37
C SER A 20 28.99 43.41 -22.40
N ILE A 21 27.70 43.06 -22.48
CA ILE A 21 27.24 41.80 -23.07
C ILE A 21 28.35 40.73 -23.03
N THR A 22 28.57 40.13 -21.87
CA THR A 22 29.35 38.88 -21.76
C THR A 22 28.45 37.82 -21.17
N ALA A 23 27.95 37.01 -22.11
CA ALA A 23 27.50 35.65 -21.94
C ALA A 23 26.62 35.37 -20.72
N CYS A 24 25.31 35.40 -20.99
CA CYS A 24 24.40 34.45 -20.38
C CYS A 24 24.99 33.04 -20.60
N SER A 25 25.76 32.54 -19.65
CA SER A 25 26.04 31.12 -19.52
C SER A 25 24.70 30.48 -19.22
N THR A 26 24.06 30.02 -20.28
CA THR A 26 22.90 29.16 -20.23
C THR A 26 23.23 28.02 -19.28
N LEU A 27 22.72 28.10 -18.06
CA LEU A 27 22.36 26.91 -17.29
C LEU A 27 21.31 26.21 -18.15
N ALA A 28 21.78 25.41 -19.11
CA ALA A 28 20.94 24.41 -19.70
C ALA A 28 20.49 23.54 -18.52
N PRO A 29 19.19 23.40 -18.26
CA PRO A 29 18.75 22.32 -17.40
C PRO A 29 19.26 21.05 -18.08
N SER A 30 20.32 20.46 -17.52
CA SER A 30 20.64 19.08 -17.80
C SER A 30 19.35 18.35 -17.50
N ALA A 31 18.68 17.87 -18.54
CA ALA A 31 17.63 16.89 -18.39
C ALA A 31 18.33 15.71 -17.70
N GLN A 32 18.25 15.69 -16.38
CA GLN A 32 18.61 14.55 -15.58
C GLN A 32 17.70 13.46 -16.12
N GLN A 33 18.24 12.58 -16.97
CA GLN A 33 17.55 11.39 -17.40
C GLN A 33 17.43 10.54 -16.14
N THR A 34 16.36 10.77 -15.38
CA THR A 34 15.92 9.84 -14.34
C THR A 34 15.81 8.49 -15.03
N PRO A 35 16.55 7.46 -14.56
CA PRO A 35 16.41 6.12 -15.10
C PRO A 35 14.93 5.80 -15.21
N SER A 36 14.51 5.27 -16.36
CA SER A 36 13.10 4.97 -16.57
C SER A 36 12.61 4.10 -15.41
N GLU A 37 11.38 4.31 -14.93
CA GLU A 37 10.85 3.55 -13.78
C GLU A 37 10.98 2.03 -14.01
N LEU A 38 10.92 1.59 -15.27
CA LEU A 38 11.14 0.21 -15.66
C LEU A 38 12.58 -0.27 -15.39
N ASP A 39 13.61 0.52 -15.69
CA ASP A 39 15.02 0.17 -15.45
C ASP A 39 15.32 -0.08 -13.96
N GLN A 40 14.58 0.58 -13.07
CA GLN A 40 14.72 0.41 -11.62
C GLN A 40 14.06 -0.88 -11.11
N LEU A 41 13.13 -1.46 -11.88
CA LEU A 41 12.37 -2.66 -11.50
C LEU A 41 12.94 -3.96 -12.06
N TYR A 42 13.70 -3.90 -13.16
CA TYR A 42 14.38 -5.06 -13.76
C TYR A 42 15.09 -5.99 -12.75
N PRO A 43 15.86 -5.53 -11.75
CA PRO A 43 16.56 -6.42 -10.83
C PRO A 43 15.64 -7.28 -9.94
N TYR A 44 14.37 -6.92 -9.78
CA TYR A 44 13.39 -7.68 -8.97
C TYR A 44 12.59 -8.68 -9.80
N THR A 45 12.69 -8.65 -11.13
CA THR A 45 11.95 -9.58 -11.99
C THR A 45 12.38 -11.03 -11.78
N GLU A 46 13.66 -11.26 -11.48
CA GLU A 46 14.20 -12.60 -11.21
C GLU A 46 13.80 -13.15 -9.84
N THR A 47 13.36 -12.30 -8.90
CA THR A 47 12.93 -12.74 -7.57
C THR A 47 11.48 -13.24 -7.56
N ILE A 48 10.69 -12.92 -8.59
CA ILE A 48 9.30 -13.36 -8.72
C ILE A 48 9.27 -14.67 -9.52
N THR A 49 9.44 -15.80 -8.83
CA THR A 49 9.45 -17.13 -9.45
C THR A 49 8.07 -17.80 -9.38
N VAL A 50 7.80 -18.72 -10.32
CA VAL A 50 6.55 -19.50 -10.35
C VAL A 50 6.41 -20.33 -9.08
N ASP A 51 7.46 -21.05 -8.68
CA ASP A 51 7.44 -21.90 -7.48
C ASP A 51 7.11 -21.11 -6.20
N MET A 52 7.64 -19.89 -6.08
CA MET A 52 7.34 -19.00 -4.94
C MET A 52 5.86 -18.60 -4.94
N LEU A 53 5.32 -18.16 -6.09
CA LEU A 53 3.92 -17.76 -6.20
C LEU A 53 2.96 -18.92 -5.97
N GLU A 54 3.27 -20.09 -6.53
CA GLU A 54 2.47 -21.30 -6.32
C GLU A 54 2.46 -21.71 -4.85
N GLY A 55 3.61 -21.68 -4.16
CA GLY A 55 3.69 -21.99 -2.73
C GLY A 55 2.77 -21.10 -1.88
N HIS A 56 2.80 -19.78 -2.09
CA HIS A 56 1.92 -18.85 -1.39
C HIS A 56 0.44 -19.06 -1.76
N LEU A 57 0.15 -19.35 -3.03
CA LEU A 57 -1.21 -19.58 -3.51
C LEU A 57 -1.83 -20.83 -2.88
N TYR A 58 -1.11 -21.97 -2.90
CA TYR A 58 -1.58 -23.23 -2.33
C TYR A 58 -1.79 -23.12 -0.83
N GLU A 59 -0.84 -22.51 -0.13
CA GLU A 59 -0.97 -22.27 1.31
C GLU A 59 -2.25 -21.47 1.59
N LEU A 60 -2.42 -20.30 0.99
CA LEU A 60 -3.59 -19.44 1.24
C LEU A 60 -4.93 -20.04 0.76
N ALA A 61 -4.90 -20.99 -0.17
CA ALA A 61 -6.09 -21.69 -0.67
C ALA A 61 -6.42 -22.97 0.11
N ASP A 62 -5.59 -23.35 1.10
CA ASP A 62 -5.75 -24.60 1.86
C ASP A 62 -7.04 -24.60 2.72
N ASP A 63 -7.66 -25.77 2.83
CA ASP A 63 -8.89 -25.96 3.61
C ASP A 63 -8.72 -25.65 5.10
N LYS A 64 -7.49 -25.65 5.64
CA LYS A 64 -7.20 -25.30 7.04
C LYS A 64 -7.64 -23.89 7.41
N TYR A 65 -7.78 -22.99 6.43
CA TYR A 65 -8.29 -21.65 6.65
C TYR A 65 -9.82 -21.63 6.74
N MET A 66 -10.54 -22.73 6.48
CA MET A 66 -12.01 -22.84 6.65
C MET A 66 -12.83 -21.80 5.85
N GLY A 67 -12.21 -21.15 4.86
CA GLY A 67 -12.75 -19.98 4.15
C GLY A 67 -12.30 -18.64 4.75
N ARG A 68 -11.99 -17.66 3.89
CA ARG A 68 -11.39 -16.37 4.28
C ARG A 68 -12.38 -15.20 4.16
N GLU A 69 -13.63 -15.44 4.54
CA GLU A 69 -14.65 -14.38 4.57
C GLU A 69 -14.32 -13.36 5.67
N THR A 70 -14.66 -12.09 5.46
CA THR A 70 -14.38 -11.04 6.44
C THR A 70 -15.14 -11.28 7.76
N GLY A 71 -14.47 -11.09 8.89
CA GLY A 71 -14.94 -11.34 10.26
C GLY A 71 -14.75 -12.78 10.73
N THR A 72 -14.29 -13.70 9.87
CA THR A 72 -14.17 -15.13 10.22
C THR A 72 -12.80 -15.49 10.81
N GLU A 73 -12.70 -16.69 11.37
CA GLU A 73 -11.41 -17.19 11.87
C GLU A 73 -10.39 -17.44 10.76
N GLY A 74 -10.86 -17.88 9.59
CA GLY A 74 -10.00 -18.08 8.44
C GLY A 74 -9.32 -16.80 7.94
N GLU A 75 -10.00 -15.67 8.03
CA GLU A 75 -9.39 -14.36 7.78
C GLU A 75 -8.23 -14.10 8.75
N ARG A 76 -8.43 -14.33 10.06
CA ARG A 76 -7.39 -14.09 11.08
C ARG A 76 -6.17 -14.96 10.84
N MET A 77 -6.38 -16.24 10.50
CA MET A 77 -5.31 -17.17 10.16
C MET A 77 -4.54 -16.71 8.91
N ALA A 78 -5.25 -16.27 7.87
CA ALA A 78 -4.63 -15.77 6.65
C ALA A 78 -3.85 -14.47 6.90
N ALA A 79 -4.38 -13.56 7.72
CA ALA A 79 -3.68 -12.36 8.15
C ALA A 79 -2.39 -12.70 8.90
N ALA A 80 -2.43 -13.64 9.84
CA ALA A 80 -1.25 -14.10 10.57
C ALA A 80 -0.17 -14.69 9.63
N TYR A 81 -0.58 -15.45 8.61
CA TYR A 81 0.33 -15.93 7.58
C TYR A 81 1.04 -14.77 6.86
N LEU A 82 0.30 -13.77 6.37
CA LEU A 82 0.88 -12.62 5.69
C LEU A 82 1.85 -11.83 6.58
N ILE A 83 1.50 -11.65 7.85
CA ILE A 83 2.38 -11.03 8.85
C ILE A 83 3.70 -11.80 8.94
N SER A 84 3.64 -13.13 9.06
CA SER A 84 4.85 -13.95 9.12
C SER A 84 5.73 -13.81 7.87
N GLN A 85 5.12 -13.62 6.69
CA GLN A 85 5.87 -13.42 5.44
C GLN A 85 6.57 -12.05 5.44
N TYR A 86 5.90 -10.98 5.90
CA TYR A 86 6.53 -9.67 6.03
C TYR A 86 7.66 -9.65 7.05
N GLU A 87 7.49 -10.32 8.17
CA GLU A 87 8.54 -10.49 9.19
C GLU A 87 9.74 -11.25 8.62
N ALA A 88 9.51 -12.34 7.88
CA ALA A 88 10.57 -13.11 7.23
C ALA A 88 11.34 -12.29 6.17
N MET A 89 10.66 -11.35 5.51
CA MET A 89 11.28 -10.40 4.58
C MET A 89 12.00 -9.24 5.28
N GLY A 90 11.88 -9.11 6.61
CA GLY A 90 12.47 -8.02 7.38
C GLY A 90 11.78 -6.67 7.15
N LEU A 91 10.54 -6.66 6.69
CA LEU A 91 9.77 -5.44 6.49
C LEU A 91 9.29 -4.91 7.84
N PRO A 92 9.57 -3.65 8.21
CA PRO A 92 9.07 -3.10 9.46
C PRO A 92 7.55 -2.82 9.35
N PRO A 93 6.79 -2.96 10.45
CA PRO A 93 5.41 -2.52 10.48
C PRO A 93 5.34 -1.00 10.30
N VAL A 94 4.32 -0.52 9.59
CA VAL A 94 4.10 0.92 9.39
C VAL A 94 3.56 1.57 10.67
N ASN A 95 2.77 0.84 11.46
CA ASN A 95 2.22 1.32 12.72
C ASN A 95 2.93 0.65 13.90
N THR A 96 3.53 1.44 14.79
CA THR A 96 4.26 0.91 15.97
C THR A 96 3.37 0.31 17.05
N GLU A 97 2.09 0.71 17.11
CA GLU A 97 1.13 0.24 18.12
C GLU A 97 0.31 -0.96 17.63
N MET A 98 -0.14 -0.92 16.37
CA MET A 98 -0.99 -1.95 15.75
C MET A 98 -0.20 -2.92 14.86
N GLY A 99 1.13 -2.76 14.79
CA GLY A 99 2.01 -3.60 13.98
C GLY A 99 1.66 -3.54 12.49
N TYR A 100 1.49 -4.70 11.89
CA TYR A 100 1.15 -4.87 10.47
C TYR A 100 -0.34 -4.75 10.17
N LEU A 101 -1.20 -4.65 11.20
CA LEU A 101 -2.65 -4.62 11.03
C LEU A 101 -3.15 -3.19 10.85
N GLN A 102 -4.10 -3.03 9.93
CA GLN A 102 -4.80 -1.77 9.70
C GLN A 102 -6.31 -1.98 9.90
N PRO A 103 -6.89 -1.55 11.03
CA PRO A 103 -8.31 -1.73 11.30
C PRO A 103 -9.15 -0.83 10.38
N PHE A 104 -10.31 -1.34 9.98
CA PHE A 104 -11.32 -0.60 9.24
C PHE A 104 -12.72 -1.10 9.62
N THR A 105 -13.72 -0.24 9.45
CA THR A 105 -15.11 -0.60 9.73
C THR A 105 -15.72 -1.34 8.54
N LEU A 106 -16.23 -2.55 8.76
CA LEU A 106 -16.95 -3.31 7.75
C LEU A 106 -18.44 -2.98 7.77
N ASN A 107 -18.97 -2.50 6.63
CA ASN A 107 -20.41 -2.39 6.40
C ASN A 107 -20.90 -3.63 5.64
N ALA A 108 -21.26 -4.68 6.38
CA ALA A 108 -21.75 -5.93 5.79
C ALA A 108 -23.28 -6.02 5.88
N ASN A 109 -23.92 -6.47 4.80
CA ASN A 109 -25.32 -6.88 4.83
C ASN A 109 -25.40 -8.32 5.35
N VAL A 110 -25.74 -8.48 6.63
CA VAL A 110 -25.91 -9.79 7.25
C VAL A 110 -27.34 -10.26 6.98
N ILE A 111 -27.49 -11.21 6.07
CA ILE A 111 -28.78 -11.82 5.76
C ILE A 111 -29.10 -12.85 6.86
N ASN A 112 -30.02 -12.51 7.76
CA ASN A 112 -30.39 -13.37 8.89
C ASN A 112 -31.11 -14.66 8.46
N SER A 113 -31.84 -14.62 7.34
CA SER A 113 -32.53 -15.79 6.78
C SER A 113 -32.51 -15.74 5.26
N ARG A 114 -32.14 -16.87 4.65
CA ARG A 114 -32.31 -17.11 3.21
C ARG A 114 -33.34 -18.22 3.05
N LEU A 115 -34.53 -17.83 2.62
CA LEU A 115 -35.58 -18.75 2.21
C LEU A 115 -35.37 -19.08 0.73
N PHE A 116 -35.02 -20.33 0.44
CA PHE A 116 -34.95 -20.83 -0.94
C PHE A 116 -36.26 -21.55 -1.27
N HIS A 117 -36.91 -21.12 -2.35
CA HIS A 117 -37.98 -21.88 -2.99
C HIS A 117 -37.36 -22.73 -4.10
N VAL A 118 -37.22 -24.02 -3.85
CA VAL A 118 -36.72 -24.97 -4.85
C VAL A 118 -37.91 -25.45 -5.66
N TYR A 119 -38.01 -25.01 -6.91
CA TYR A 119 -39.00 -25.56 -7.83
C TYR A 119 -38.48 -26.87 -8.42
N PRO A 120 -39.17 -27.99 -8.18
CA PRO A 120 -38.74 -29.28 -8.70
C PRO A 120 -38.98 -29.34 -10.21
N SER A 121 -38.03 -29.93 -10.95
CA SER A 121 -38.12 -30.10 -12.41
C SER A 121 -39.08 -31.23 -12.84
N THR A 122 -39.66 -31.94 -11.88
CA THR A 122 -40.73 -32.94 -12.06
C THR A 122 -41.86 -32.64 -11.08
N LEU A 123 -43.11 -33.00 -11.41
CA LEU A 123 -44.29 -32.81 -10.55
C LEU A 123 -44.16 -33.63 -9.25
N GLY A 124 -43.41 -33.14 -8.28
CA GLY A 124 -43.20 -33.77 -6.98
C GLY A 124 -42.86 -32.70 -5.96
N GLU A 125 -43.66 -32.63 -4.90
CA GLU A 125 -43.70 -31.69 -3.74
C GLU A 125 -42.62 -30.61 -3.60
N GLU A 126 -43.09 -29.36 -3.38
CA GLU A 126 -42.25 -28.23 -2.99
C GLU A 126 -41.62 -28.45 -1.60
N GLU A 127 -40.30 -28.45 -1.53
CA GLU A 127 -39.56 -28.55 -0.27
C GLU A 127 -38.80 -27.24 -0.01
N SER A 128 -39.18 -26.52 1.06
CA SER A 128 -38.49 -25.29 1.49
C SER A 128 -37.46 -25.63 2.57
N HIS A 129 -36.22 -25.18 2.36
CA HIS A 129 -35.14 -25.35 3.32
C HIS A 129 -34.74 -23.99 3.90
N ASP A 130 -34.78 -23.86 5.24
CA ASP A 130 -34.30 -22.69 5.97
C ASP A 130 -32.83 -22.89 6.36
N MET A 131 -31.96 -22.02 5.85
CA MET A 131 -30.51 -22.03 6.10
C MET A 131 -30.07 -20.83 6.97
N SER A 132 -30.87 -20.42 7.95
CA SER A 132 -30.51 -19.34 8.90
C SER A 132 -29.33 -19.77 9.80
N ARG A 133 -28.12 -19.27 9.54
CA ARG A 133 -26.92 -19.49 10.38
C ARG A 133 -26.71 -18.30 11.33
N ALA A 134 -26.49 -18.62 12.61
CA ALA A 134 -26.38 -17.67 13.72
C ALA A 134 -25.17 -16.72 13.60
N THR A 135 -25.44 -15.42 13.67
CA THR A 135 -24.47 -14.33 13.65
C THR A 135 -23.90 -14.08 15.05
N HIS A 136 -22.63 -14.42 15.28
CA HIS A 136 -21.83 -13.85 16.38
C HIS A 136 -20.68 -13.06 15.77
N ILE A 137 -20.97 -11.84 15.31
CA ILE A 137 -19.95 -10.89 14.86
C ILE A 137 -19.43 -10.20 16.12
N THR A 138 -18.31 -10.70 16.65
CA THR A 138 -17.49 -9.96 17.60
C THR A 138 -16.85 -8.79 16.87
N LYS A 139 -17.19 -7.58 17.33
CA LYS A 139 -16.61 -6.31 16.89
C LYS A 139 -15.07 -6.39 16.95
N ILE A 140 -14.43 -6.18 15.79
CA ILE A 140 -12.99 -5.93 15.65
C ILE A 140 -12.65 -4.50 16.05
#